data_AF-F0GFQ8-F1
#
_entry.id   AF-F0GFQ8-F1
#
_cell.length_a   1.000
_cell.length_b   1.000
_cell.length_c   1.000
_cell.angle_alpha   90.00
_cell.angle_beta   90.00
_cell.angle_gamma   90.00
#
_symmetry.space_group_name_H-M   'P 1'
#
loop_
_entity.id
_entity.type
_entity.pdbx_description
1 polymer ?
#
loop_
_entity_poly.entity_id
_entity_poly.type
_entity_poly.pdbx_seq_one_letter_code
_entity_poly.pdbx_strand_id
1 'polypeptide(L)' 'MRKHVFFAAALAAFAAPAFAQDSVTLYGLIDEGFNYTNNVNVNGVGKANYQLASGYAQGSRWG' A
#
# COMPACT_ATOMS: atom_id res chain seq x y z
N MET A 1 -20.38 -30.66 35.93
CA MET A 1 -20.16 -29.20 35.84
C MET A 1 -18.81 -28.75 36.41
N ARG A 2 -18.42 -29.14 37.63
CA ARG A 2 -17.17 -28.68 38.28
C ARG A 2 -15.86 -28.99 37.51
N LYS A 3 -15.76 -30.15 36.85
CA LYS A 3 -14.57 -30.55 36.06
C LYS A 3 -14.27 -29.62 34.87
N HIS A 4 -15.31 -29.06 34.25
CA HIS A 4 -15.14 -28.13 33.14
C HIS A 4 -14.65 -26.76 33.62
N VAL A 5 -15.05 -26.37 34.84
CA VAL A 5 -14.57 -25.13 35.48
C VAL A 5 -13.08 -25.21 35.77
N PHE A 6 -12.59 -26.32 36.32
CA PHE A 6 -11.16 -26.53 36.55
C PHE A 6 -10.36 -26.54 35.24
N PHE A 7 -10.90 -27.16 34.19
CA PHE A 7 -10.25 -27.22 32.89
C PHE A 7 -10.17 -25.83 32.23
N ALA A 8 -11.24 -25.04 32.29
CA ALA A 8 -11.26 -23.68 31.78
C ALA A 8 -10.31 -22.75 32.56
N ALA A 9 -10.26 -22.89 33.88
CA ALA A 9 -9.32 -22.13 34.72
C ALA A 9 -7.86 -22.46 34.40
N ALA A 10 -7.55 -23.73 34.17
CA ALA A 10 -6.21 -24.14 33.73
C ALA A 10 -5.87 -23.52 32.36
N LEU A 11 -6.77 -23.57 31.38
CA LEU A 11 -6.56 -22.93 30.07
C LEU A 11 -6.32 -21.42 30.19
N ALA A 12 -7.08 -20.72 31.03
CA ALA A 12 -6.92 -19.29 31.25
C ALA A 12 -5.57 -18.95 31.91
N ALA A 13 -5.09 -19.79 32.82
CA ALA A 13 -3.81 -19.61 33.49
C ALA A 13 -2.59 -19.78 32.55
N PHE A 14 -2.76 -20.53 31.45
CA PHE A 14 -1.73 -20.76 30.42
C PHE A 14 -1.98 -19.98 29.13
N ALA A 15 -2.86 -18.97 29.15
CA ALA A 15 -3.09 -18.13 27.99
C ALA A 15 -1.81 -17.35 27.63
N ALA A 16 -1.28 -17.58 26.43
CA ALA A 16 -0.14 -16.83 25.92
C ALA A 16 -0.56 -15.40 25.53
N PRO A 17 0.25 -14.37 25.84
CA PRO A 17 0.02 -13.03 25.32
C PRO A 17 0.16 -13.01 23.79
N ALA A 18 -0.77 -12.36 23.11
CA ALA A 18 -0.65 -12.04 21.69
C ALA A 18 0.10 -10.71 21.56
N PHE A 19 1.37 -10.75 21.15
CA PHE A 19 2.16 -9.54 20.89
C PHE A 19 1.84 -9.02 19.49
N ALA A 20 1.40 -7.77 19.40
CA ALA A 20 1.38 -7.05 18.13
C ALA A 20 2.81 -6.62 17.77
N GLN A 21 3.12 -6.50 16.48
CA GLN A 21 4.40 -5.96 16.04
C GLN A 21 4.50 -4.47 16.40
N ASP A 22 5.50 -4.08 17.18
CA ASP A 22 5.64 -2.72 17.74
C ASP A 22 5.97 -1.65 16.71
N SER A 23 6.47 -2.02 15.53
CA SER A 23 6.77 -1.08 14.46
C SER A 23 6.44 -1.64 13.08
N VAL A 24 5.74 -0.82 12.30
CA VAL A 24 5.48 -1.06 10.88
C VAL A 24 6.34 -0.07 10.09
N THR A 25 7.23 -0.60 9.26
CA THR A 25 7.99 0.22 8.30
C THR A 25 7.24 0.24 6.98
N LEU A 26 6.63 1.38 6.66
CA LEU A 26 5.98 1.61 5.37
C LEU A 26 7.02 2.03 4.33
N TYR A 27 6.94 1.46 3.15
CA TYR A 27 7.78 1.85 2.03
C TYR A 27 6.99 1.88 0.73
N GLY A 28 7.56 2.55 -0.25
CA GLY A 28 6.94 2.61 -1.55
C GLY A 28 7.65 3.54 -2.51
N LEU A 29 7.04 3.67 -3.67
CA LEU A 29 7.50 4.49 -4.77
C LEU A 29 6.37 5.39 -5.23
N ILE A 30 6.69 6.65 -5.44
CA ILE A 30 5.83 7.60 -6.13
C ILE A 30 6.50 7.91 -7.46
N ASP A 31 5.79 7.62 -8.56
CA ASP A 31 6.22 7.96 -9.91
C ASP A 31 5.26 9.01 -10.47
N GLU A 32 5.74 10.25 -10.54
CA GLU A 32 5.05 11.39 -11.11
C GLU A 32 6.04 12.19 -11.96
N GLY A 33 5.59 12.60 -13.14
CA GLY A 33 6.40 13.30 -14.11
C GLY A 33 5.66 14.43 -14.79
N PHE A 34 6.41 15.50 -15.10
CA PHE A 34 5.96 16.52 -16.04
C PHE A 34 6.46 16.19 -17.44
N ASN A 35 5.53 15.93 -18.35
CA ASN A 35 5.80 15.51 -19.70
C ASN A 35 5.54 16.67 -20.66
N TYR A 36 6.59 17.06 -21.39
CA TYR A 36 6.46 17.89 -22.58
C TYR A 36 6.57 17.02 -23.83
N THR A 37 5.56 17.06 -24.68
CA THR A 37 5.57 16.37 -25.98
C THR A 37 5.29 17.38 -27.08
N ASN A 38 6.16 17.43 -28.09
CA ASN A 38 5.95 18.25 -29.28
C ASN A 38 5.38 17.40 -30.43
N ASN A 39 4.71 18.06 -31.38
CA ASN A 39 4.12 17.45 -32.58
C ASN A 39 3.05 16.39 -32.30
N VAL A 40 2.32 16.52 -31.19
CA VAL A 40 1.13 15.69 -30.93
C VAL A 40 0.12 15.97 -32.03
N ASN A 41 -0.32 14.93 -32.74
CA ASN A 41 -1.30 15.06 -33.80
C ASN A 41 -2.68 15.35 -33.19
N VAL A 42 -3.19 16.55 -33.44
CA VAL A 42 -4.55 16.96 -33.11
C VAL A 42 -5.24 17.30 -34.43
N ASN A 43 -6.06 16.37 -34.93
CA ASN A 43 -6.82 16.52 -36.18
C ASN A 43 -5.95 16.90 -37.40
N GLY A 44 -4.80 16.25 -37.56
CA GLY A 44 -3.87 16.49 -38.67
C GLY A 44 -2.90 17.66 -38.45
N VAL A 45 -2.98 18.36 -37.31
CA VAL A 45 -2.10 19.49 -36.97
C VAL A 45 -1.23 19.11 -35.77
N GLY A 46 0.10 19.30 -35.89
CA GLY A 46 1.04 19.10 -34.80
C GLY A 46 0.92 20.21 -33.74
N LYS A 47 0.77 19.83 -32.46
CA LYS A 47 0.71 20.76 -31.32
C LYS A 47 1.63 20.32 -30.19
N ALA A 48 1.99 21.29 -29.35
CA ALA A 48 2.66 21.04 -28.08
C ALA A 48 1.66 20.55 -27.03
N ASN A 49 2.07 19.60 -26.21
CA ASN A 49 1.32 19.08 -25.09
C ASN A 49 2.17 19.13 -23.81
N TYR A 50 1.55 19.55 -22.72
CA TYR A 50 2.12 19.59 -21.38
C TYR A 50 1.21 18.81 -20.46
N GLN A 51 1.74 17.81 -19.77
CA GLN A 51 0.93 16.88 -18.99
C GLN A 51 1.64 16.53 -17.69
N LEU A 52 0.87 16.41 -16.61
CA LEU A 52 1.27 15.63 -15.44
C LEU A 52 0.81 14.19 -15.64
N ALA A 53 1.75 13.26 -15.58
CA ALA A 53 1.49 11.85 -15.80
C ALA A 53 2.18 11.01 -14.73
N SER A 54 1.48 9.95 -14.32
CA SER A 54 1.94 9.02 -13.30
C SER A 54 2.16 7.63 -13.88
N GLY A 55 3.03 6.86 -13.22
CA GLY A 55 3.27 5.45 -13.55
C GLY A 55 3.86 5.19 -14.94
N TYR A 56 4.63 6.14 -15.47
CA TYR A 56 5.23 6.05 -16.80
C TYR A 56 6.39 5.04 -16.83
N ALA A 57 7.24 5.05 -15.82
CA ALA A 57 8.33 4.09 -15.65
C ALA A 57 7.86 2.93 -14.76
N GLN A 58 7.22 3.24 -13.63
CA GLN A 58 6.73 2.26 -12.68
C GLN A 58 5.50 2.81 -11.94
N GLY A 59 4.41 2.05 -11.85
CA GLY A 59 3.23 2.50 -11.12
C GLY A 59 3.50 2.80 -9.63
N SER A 60 2.84 3.83 -9.10
CA SER A 60 2.91 4.22 -7.69
C SER A 60 2.38 3.12 -6.77
N ARG A 61 3.09 2.86 -5.67
CA ARG A 61 2.72 1.87 -4.65
C ARG A 61 3.21 2.33 -3.29
N TRP A 62 2.39 2.12 -2.26
CA TRP A 62 2.68 2.53 -0.90
C TRP A 62 2.03 1.55 0.08
N GLY A 63 2.77 1.14 1.11
CA GLY A 63 2.25 0.24 2.16
C GLY A 63 3.32 -0.33 3.06
#